data_AF-A0A098B527-F1
#
_entry.id   AF-A0A098B527-F1
#
_cell.length_a   1.000
_cell.length_b   1.000
_cell.length_c   1.000
_cell.angle_alpha   90.00
_cell.angle_beta   90.00
_cell.angle_gamma   90.00
#
_symmetry.space_group_name_H-M   'P 1'
#
loop_
_entity.id
_entity.type
_entity.pdbx_description
1 polymer ?
#
loop_
_entity_poly.entity_id
_entity_poly.type
_entity_poly.pdbx_seq_one_letter_code
_entity_poly.pdbx_strand_id
1 'polypeptide(L)'
;MPKSDNQKSNKEYYLTIDGKKITVTEDVYRVYKQPVWAERKRQEREKRCLISDGKGKTKRCMEDCSKCGHQRTGSTLSLDKFSEDGYELPGAIDVAELVAEKLLFEELAAALDELDPQNKRIAELYGDGMSERQIADKVGLSQRTVNKRKAKIFGQLQQRLKDYR
;
A
#
# COMPACT_ATOMS: atom_id res chain seq x y z
N MET A 1 10.26 -33.10 -54.40
CA MET A 1 9.05 -33.55 -53.69
C MET A 1 8.09 -32.38 -53.57
N PRO A 2 6.86 -32.47 -54.10
CA PRO A 2 5.95 -31.33 -54.21
C PRO A 2 5.47 -30.89 -52.83
N LYS A 3 5.42 -29.57 -52.61
CA LYS A 3 4.92 -28.93 -51.39
C LYS A 3 3.42 -29.23 -51.28
N SER A 4 2.99 -29.81 -50.17
CA SER A 4 1.59 -30.11 -49.90
C SER A 4 0.77 -28.83 -49.92
N ASP A 5 -0.16 -28.74 -50.87
CA ASP A 5 -1.17 -27.71 -50.95
C ASP A 5 -1.99 -27.71 -49.66
N ASN A 6 -1.85 -26.63 -48.91
CA ASN A 6 -2.57 -26.40 -47.66
C ASN A 6 -4.04 -26.17 -48.02
N GLN A 7 -4.89 -27.20 -47.88
CA GLN A 7 -6.33 -27.11 -48.07
C GLN A 7 -6.88 -25.91 -47.29
N LYS A 8 -7.19 -24.81 -47.99
CA LYS A 8 -7.98 -23.70 -47.44
C LYS A 8 -9.36 -24.25 -47.11
N SER A 9 -9.56 -24.62 -45.86
CA SER A 9 -10.88 -24.95 -45.32
C SER A 9 -11.83 -23.78 -45.62
N ASN A 10 -12.90 -24.04 -46.37
CA ASN A 10 -13.94 -23.07 -46.71
C ASN A 10 -14.73 -22.73 -45.43
N LYS A 11 -14.20 -21.81 -44.62
CA LYS A 11 -14.84 -21.37 -43.37
C LYS A 11 -15.71 -20.17 -43.66
N GLU A 12 -17.02 -20.33 -43.48
CA GLU A 12 -17.96 -19.22 -43.54
C GLU A 12 -17.85 -18.40 -42.24
N TYR A 13 -17.62 -17.09 -42.36
CA TYR A 13 -17.52 -16.18 -41.23
C TYR A 13 -18.83 -15.41 -41.05
N TYR A 14 -19.31 -15.31 -39.81
CA TYR A 14 -20.54 -14.59 -39.47
C TYR A 14 -20.33 -13.60 -38.33
N LEU A 15 -20.97 -12.44 -38.43
CA LEU A 15 -21.10 -11.47 -37.34
C LEU A 15 -22.53 -11.48 -36.81
N THR A 16 -22.68 -11.28 -35.51
CA THR A 16 -23.98 -11.15 -34.86
C THR A 16 -24.16 -9.71 -34.41
N ILE A 17 -25.03 -8.98 -35.09
CA ILE A 17 -25.39 -7.59 -34.78
C ILE A 17 -26.90 -7.59 -34.52
N ASP A 18 -27.32 -7.10 -33.34
CA ASP A 18 -28.73 -7.04 -32.93
C ASP A 18 -29.51 -8.37 -33.07
N GLY A 19 -28.84 -9.48 -32.78
CA GLY A 19 -29.41 -10.83 -32.85
C GLY A 19 -29.52 -11.43 -34.26
N LYS A 20 -29.14 -10.71 -35.32
CA LYS A 20 -29.12 -11.21 -36.71
C LYS A 20 -27.71 -11.66 -37.10
N LYS A 21 -27.62 -12.81 -37.79
CA LYS A 21 -26.37 -13.36 -38.32
C LYS A 21 -26.15 -12.85 -39.74
N ILE A 22 -25.05 -12.13 -39.95
CA ILE A 22 -24.65 -11.60 -41.26
C ILE A 22 -23.37 -12.33 -41.69
N THR A 23 -23.41 -12.97 -42.85
CA THR A 23 -22.22 -13.60 -43.45
C THR A 23 -21.28 -12.52 -43.98
N VAL A 24 -20.01 -12.58 -43.60
CA VAL A 24 -19.00 -11.58 -43.96
C VAL A 24 -17.74 -12.26 -44.48
N THR A 25 -16.89 -11.47 -45.16
CA THR A 25 -15.55 -11.92 -45.52
C THR A 25 -14.66 -12.09 -44.28
N GLU A 26 -13.61 -12.90 -44.41
CA GLU A 26 -12.66 -13.15 -43.32
C GLU A 26 -12.02 -11.87 -42.77
N ASP A 27 -11.66 -10.94 -43.65
CA ASP A 27 -11.00 -9.69 -43.27
C ASP A 27 -11.92 -8.81 -42.42
N VAL A 28 -13.18 -8.67 -42.83
CA VAL A 28 -14.20 -7.93 -42.07
C VAL A 28 -14.47 -8.59 -40.72
N TYR A 29 -14.57 -9.92 -40.69
CA TYR A 29 -14.73 -10.67 -39.44
C TYR A 29 -13.56 -10.43 -38.48
N ARG A 30 -12.32 -10.55 -38.97
CA ARG A 30 -11.12 -10.37 -38.15
C ARG A 30 -11.02 -8.96 -37.59
N VAL A 31 -11.19 -7.93 -38.42
CA VAL A 31 -11.16 -6.53 -37.98
C VAL A 31 -12.21 -6.25 -36.91
N TYR A 32 -13.42 -6.78 -37.08
CA TYR A 32 -14.47 -6.59 -36.08
C TYR A 32 -14.20 -7.36 -34.77
N LYS A 33 -13.67 -8.59 -34.84
CA LYS A 33 -13.49 -9.45 -33.67
C LYS A 33 -12.20 -9.19 -32.89
N GLN A 34 -11.14 -8.75 -33.56
CA GLN A 34 -9.85 -8.43 -32.94
C GLN A 34 -9.95 -7.49 -31.74
N PRO A 35 -10.63 -6.32 -31.79
CA PRO A 35 -10.74 -5.43 -30.64
C PRO A 35 -11.49 -6.10 -29.48
N VAL A 36 -12.57 -6.83 -29.77
CA VAL A 36 -13.33 -7.58 -28.75
C VAL A 36 -12.47 -8.65 -28.09
N TRP A 37 -11.66 -9.37 -28.86
CA TRP A 37 -10.75 -10.37 -28.32
C TRP A 37 -9.61 -9.75 -27.53
N ALA A 38 -9.07 -8.61 -27.98
CA ALA A 38 -8.04 -7.87 -27.28
C ALA A 38 -8.54 -7.41 -25.91
N GLU A 39 -9.74 -6.82 -25.87
CA GLU A 39 -10.37 -6.38 -24.63
C GLU A 39 -10.70 -7.56 -23.70
N ARG A 40 -11.27 -8.64 -24.22
CA ARG A 40 -11.49 -9.87 -23.44
C ARG A 40 -10.17 -10.42 -22.87
N LYS A 41 -9.10 -10.44 -23.66
CA LYS A 41 -7.78 -10.91 -23.21
C LYS A 41 -7.16 -9.95 -22.20
N ARG A 42 -7.38 -8.65 -22.30
CA ARG A 42 -7.01 -7.67 -21.28
C ARG A 42 -7.71 -7.97 -19.96
N GLN A 43 -9.04 -8.15 -19.97
CA GLN A 43 -9.81 -8.48 -18.76
C GLN A 43 -9.38 -9.80 -18.13
N GLU A 44 -9.15 -10.85 -18.94
CA GLU A 44 -8.60 -12.12 -18.44
C GLU A 44 -7.23 -11.94 -17.76
N ARG A 45 -6.39 -11.05 -18.31
CA ARG A 45 -5.05 -10.76 -17.81
C ARG A 45 -5.08 -9.96 -16.50
N GLU A 46 -6.00 -9.00 -16.37
CA GLU A 46 -6.17 -8.21 -15.14
C GLU A 46 -6.63 -9.08 -13.97
N LYS A 47 -7.45 -10.10 -14.22
CA LYS A 47 -7.95 -11.05 -13.20
C LYS A 47 -6.95 -12.13 -12.78
N ARG A 48 -5.76 -12.20 -13.36
CA ARG A 48 -4.80 -13.29 -13.09
C ARG A 48 -3.71 -12.81 -12.14
N CYS A 49 -3.25 -13.70 -11.25
CA CYS A 49 -2.14 -13.39 -10.36
C CYS A 49 -0.80 -13.29 -11.12
N LEU A 50 0.09 -12.49 -10.55
CA LEU A 50 1.49 -12.36 -10.92
C LEU A 50 2.34 -13.24 -9.98
N ILE A 51 3.07 -14.21 -10.55
CA ILE A 51 3.89 -15.19 -9.83
C ILE A 51 5.34 -15.03 -10.28
N SER A 52 6.31 -15.30 -9.41
CA SER A 52 7.73 -15.33 -9.80
C SER A 52 8.00 -16.40 -10.88
N ASP A 53 8.89 -16.09 -11.82
CA ASP A 53 9.40 -17.03 -12.81
C ASP A 53 10.57 -17.89 -12.30
N GLY A 54 11.02 -17.67 -11.06
CA GLY A 54 12.17 -18.35 -10.45
C GLY A 54 13.53 -17.80 -10.88
N LYS A 55 13.56 -16.78 -11.76
CA LYS A 55 14.75 -16.09 -12.27
C LYS A 55 14.74 -14.59 -11.97
N GLY A 56 13.91 -14.18 -11.00
CA GLY A 56 13.77 -12.79 -10.56
C GLY A 56 12.82 -11.94 -11.40
N LYS A 57 12.12 -12.50 -12.39
CA LYS A 57 11.06 -11.80 -13.12
C LYS A 57 9.70 -12.31 -12.69
N THR A 58 8.67 -11.56 -13.05
CA THR A 58 7.29 -11.90 -12.71
C THR A 58 6.55 -12.32 -13.97
N LYS A 59 5.83 -13.44 -13.91
CA LYS A 59 5.00 -13.98 -14.98
C LYS A 59 3.54 -14.07 -14.54
N ARG A 60 2.62 -14.03 -15.50
CA ARG A 60 1.20 -14.22 -15.21
C ARG A 60 0.87 -15.71 -15.08
N CYS A 61 0.14 -16.07 -14.04
CA CYS A 61 -0.31 -17.45 -13.84
C CYS A 61 -1.26 -17.91 -14.96
N MET A 62 -1.18 -19.20 -15.31
CA MET A 62 -2.06 -19.85 -16.27
C MET A 62 -2.96 -20.93 -15.68
N GLU A 63 -2.89 -21.14 -14.36
CA GLU A 63 -3.68 -22.14 -13.66
C GLU A 63 -5.12 -21.70 -13.41
N ASP A 64 -5.92 -22.64 -12.93
CA ASP A 64 -7.32 -22.41 -12.59
C ASP A 64 -7.45 -21.48 -11.38
N CYS A 65 -8.12 -20.35 -11.60
CA CYS A 65 -8.27 -19.30 -10.62
C CYS A 65 -9.05 -19.74 -9.37
N SER A 66 -10.00 -20.68 -9.54
CA SER A 66 -10.88 -21.14 -8.45
C SER A 66 -10.16 -21.99 -7.41
N LYS A 67 -9.00 -22.56 -7.76
CA LYS A 67 -8.20 -23.44 -6.91
C LYS A 67 -6.90 -22.79 -6.43
N CYS A 68 -6.70 -21.52 -6.76
CA CYS A 68 -5.45 -20.80 -6.57
C CYS A 68 -5.51 -19.90 -5.33
N GLY A 69 -4.54 -20.05 -4.41
CA GLY A 69 -4.42 -19.22 -3.21
C GLY A 69 -3.73 -17.85 -3.41
N HIS A 70 -3.35 -17.51 -4.65
CA HIS A 70 -2.67 -16.25 -4.94
C HIS A 70 -3.65 -15.08 -5.09
N GLN A 71 -3.25 -13.91 -4.59
CA GLN A 71 -3.98 -12.67 -4.77
C GLN A 71 -4.00 -12.24 -6.24
N ARG A 72 -5.12 -11.60 -6.65
CA ARG A 72 -5.41 -11.20 -8.03
C ARG A 72 -4.69 -9.90 -8.40
N THR A 73 -3.37 -9.93 -8.42
CA THR A 73 -2.49 -8.75 -8.60
C THR A 73 -2.15 -8.42 -10.06
N GLY A 74 -2.89 -8.96 -11.03
CA GLY A 74 -2.61 -8.75 -12.46
C GLY A 74 -3.15 -7.46 -13.05
N SER A 75 -3.93 -6.71 -12.28
CA SER A 75 -4.45 -5.41 -12.68
C SER A 75 -3.34 -4.36 -12.73
N THR A 76 -3.55 -3.33 -13.56
CA THR A 76 -2.68 -2.15 -13.59
C THR A 76 -2.87 -1.35 -12.31
N LEU A 77 -1.84 -1.30 -11.47
CA LEU A 77 -1.79 -0.40 -10.33
C LEU A 77 -1.31 0.98 -10.82
N SER A 78 -2.22 1.79 -11.36
CA SER A 78 -1.94 3.17 -11.75
C SER A 78 -2.78 4.12 -10.92
N LEU A 79 -2.18 5.22 -10.46
CA LEU A 79 -2.86 6.24 -9.67
C LEU A 79 -4.12 6.76 -10.40
N ASP A 80 -4.01 7.03 -11.70
CA ASP A 80 -5.15 7.45 -12.52
C ASP A 80 -6.33 6.49 -12.45
N LYS A 81 -6.08 5.17 -12.43
CA LYS A 81 -7.14 4.15 -12.36
C LYS A 81 -7.80 4.10 -10.98
N PHE A 82 -7.02 4.27 -9.92
CA PHE A 82 -7.58 4.36 -8.57
C PHE A 82 -8.47 5.61 -8.42
N SER A 83 -8.06 6.74 -9.00
CA SER A 83 -8.88 7.95 -9.04
C SER A 83 -10.18 7.76 -9.84
N GLU A 84 -10.11 7.11 -11.01
CA GLU A 84 -11.29 6.74 -11.81
C GLU A 84 -12.25 5.80 -11.06
N ASP A 85 -11.71 4.85 -10.28
CA ASP A 85 -12.48 3.91 -9.46
C ASP A 85 -13.08 4.56 -8.19
N GLY A 86 -12.92 5.88 -8.01
CA GLY A 86 -13.51 6.66 -6.91
C GLY A 86 -12.72 6.61 -5.60
N TYR A 87 -11.46 6.17 -5.64
CA TYR A 87 -10.56 6.30 -4.49
C TYR A 87 -9.95 7.69 -4.48
N GLU A 88 -10.40 8.52 -3.55
CA GLU A 88 -9.75 9.80 -3.28
C GLU A 88 -8.47 9.55 -2.48
N LEU A 89 -7.36 10.11 -2.97
CA LEU A 89 -6.16 10.22 -2.14
C LEU A 89 -6.47 11.18 -0.99
N PRO A 90 -6.02 10.89 0.25
CA PRO A 90 -6.02 11.91 1.28
C PRO A 90 -5.30 13.14 0.71
N GLY A 91 -5.92 14.31 0.89
CA GLY A 91 -5.47 15.57 0.30
C GLY A 91 -4.01 15.88 0.60
N ALA A 92 -3.45 16.84 -0.16
CA ALA A 92 -2.08 17.29 0.00
C ALA A 92 -1.74 17.46 1.48
N ILE A 93 -0.72 16.73 1.94
CA ILE A 93 -0.27 16.78 3.32
C ILE A 93 0.13 18.24 3.61
N ASP A 94 -0.37 18.81 4.69
CA ASP A 94 0.05 20.14 5.10
C ASP A 94 1.52 20.08 5.51
N VAL A 95 2.39 20.52 4.60
CA VAL A 95 3.83 20.55 4.81
C VAL A 95 4.18 21.46 5.99
N ALA A 96 3.40 22.52 6.22
CA ALA A 96 3.62 23.39 7.36
C ALA A 96 3.31 22.68 8.69
N GLU A 97 2.22 21.92 8.75
CA GLU A 97 1.86 21.09 9.92
C GLU A 97 2.94 20.04 10.22
N LEU A 98 3.38 19.30 9.20
CA LEU A 98 4.46 18.31 9.35
C LEU A 98 5.77 18.93 9.86
N VAL A 99 6.13 20.11 9.34
CA VAL A 99 7.34 20.81 9.77
C VAL A 99 7.19 21.29 11.21
N ALA A 100 6.02 21.80 11.60
CA ALA A 100 5.74 22.21 12.97
C ALA A 100 5.82 21.03 13.96
N GLU A 101 5.23 19.88 13.62
CA GLU A 101 5.34 18.66 14.42
C GLU A 101 6.79 18.21 14.57
N LYS A 102 7.56 18.23 13.47
CA LYS A 102 8.97 17.84 13.50
C LYS A 102 9.79 18.73 14.42
N LEU A 103 9.61 20.05 14.34
CA LEU A 103 10.30 21.01 15.20
C LEU A 103 9.93 20.80 16.68
N LEU A 104 8.66 20.54 16.97
CA LEU A 104 8.20 20.20 18.33
C LEU A 104 8.89 18.95 18.87
N PHE A 105 9.00 17.89 18.05
CA PHE A 105 9.69 16.65 18.44
C PHE A 105 11.18 16.85 18.67
N GLU A 106 11.84 17.66 17.84
CA GLU A 106 13.26 17.99 17.99
C GLU A 106 13.52 18.73 19.32
N GLU A 107 12.68 19.72 19.67
CA GLU A 107 12.79 20.43 20.94
C GLU A 107 12.49 19.52 22.14
N LEU A 108 11.47 18.67 22.04
CA LEU A 108 11.17 17.68 23.09
C LEU A 108 12.38 16.74 23.32
N ALA A 109 13.01 16.27 22.25
CA ALA A 109 14.17 15.40 22.33
C ALA A 109 15.36 16.12 23.00
N ALA A 110 15.63 17.37 22.61
CA ALA A 110 16.65 18.19 23.24
C ALA A 110 16.38 18.40 24.74
N ALA A 111 15.14 18.72 25.11
CA ALA A 111 14.75 18.92 26.50
C ALA A 111 14.86 17.62 27.34
N LEU A 112 14.61 16.45 26.74
CA LEU A 112 14.80 15.15 27.40
C LEU A 112 16.28 14.80 27.56
N ASP A 113 17.14 15.17 26.61
CA ASP A 113 18.59 14.92 26.67
C ASP A 113 19.30 15.76 27.74
N GLU A 114 18.75 16.93 28.08
CA GLU A 114 19.26 17.75 29.19
C GLU A 114 18.86 17.25 30.58
N LEU A 115 17.93 16.29 30.68
CA LEU A 115 17.56 15.72 31.96
C LEU A 115 18.70 14.88 32.56
N ASP A 116 18.77 14.87 33.89
CA ASP A 116 19.66 13.96 34.61
C ASP A 116 19.43 12.50 34.16
N PRO A 117 20.46 11.63 34.09
CA PRO A 117 20.32 10.26 33.58
C PRO A 117 19.21 9.45 34.28
N GLN A 118 19.03 9.64 35.59
CA GLN A 118 17.92 9.02 36.33
C GLN A 118 16.55 9.56 35.92
N ASN A 119 16.43 10.85 35.65
CA ASN A 119 15.18 11.48 35.26
C ASN A 119 14.81 11.10 33.82
N LYS A 120 15.81 11.04 32.91
CA LYS A 120 15.64 10.49 31.57
C LYS A 120 15.13 9.06 31.61
N ARG A 121 15.74 8.21 32.45
CA ARG A 121 15.28 6.82 32.65
C ARG A 121 13.85 6.73 33.18
N ILE A 122 13.45 7.59 34.10
CA ILE A 122 12.07 7.65 34.61
C ILE A 122 11.10 8.07 33.50
N ALA A 123 11.48 9.04 32.66
CA ALA A 123 10.65 9.51 31.55
C ALA A 123 10.45 8.42 30.48
N GLU A 124 11.49 7.68 30.11
CA GLU A 124 11.40 6.52 29.19
C GLU A 124 10.43 5.46 29.72
N LEU A 125 10.60 5.03 30.97
CA LEU A 125 9.73 4.00 31.56
C LEU A 125 8.27 4.46 31.68
N TYR A 126 8.04 5.77 31.82
CA TYR A 126 6.72 6.35 31.78
C TYR A 126 6.13 6.36 30.36
N GLY A 127 6.95 6.67 29.34
CA GLY A 127 6.58 6.57 27.93
C GLY A 127 6.20 5.14 27.52
N ASP A 128 6.84 4.13 28.10
CA ASP A 128 6.50 2.71 27.95
C ASP A 128 5.17 2.31 28.65
N GLY A 129 4.48 3.26 29.31
CA GLY A 129 3.19 3.02 29.97
C GLY A 129 3.28 2.36 31.36
N MET A 130 4.45 2.34 32.00
CA MET A 130 4.60 1.73 33.32
C MET A 130 4.03 2.61 34.44
N SER A 131 3.50 1.96 35.48
CA SER A 131 3.00 2.66 36.67
C SER A 131 4.15 3.18 37.55
N GLU A 132 3.88 4.23 38.33
CA GLU A 132 4.87 4.84 39.24
C GLU A 132 5.48 3.84 40.25
N ARG A 133 4.72 2.81 40.64
CA ARG A 133 5.21 1.71 41.50
C ARG A 133 6.20 0.81 40.77
N GLN A 134 5.87 0.38 39.55
CA GLN A 134 6.78 -0.44 38.72
C GLN A 134 8.06 0.32 38.36
N ILE A 135 7.96 1.63 38.12
CA ILE A 135 9.12 2.50 37.87
C ILE A 135 9.99 2.60 39.13
N ALA A 136 9.38 2.79 40.30
CA ALA A 136 10.06 2.81 41.60
C ALA A 136 10.86 1.52 41.83
N ASP A 137 10.25 0.36 41.60
CA ASP A 137 10.90 -0.95 41.73
C ASP A 137 12.09 -1.10 40.76
N LYS A 138 11.97 -0.63 39.51
CA LYS A 138 13.04 -0.71 38.50
C LYS A 138 14.20 0.24 38.75
N VAL A 139 13.91 1.45 39.24
CA VAL A 139 14.93 2.51 39.44
C VAL A 139 15.52 2.45 40.85
N GLY A 140 14.98 1.61 41.74
CA GLY A 140 15.43 1.47 43.13
C GLY A 140 15.10 2.69 44.00
N LEU A 141 14.00 3.38 43.69
CA LEU A 141 13.55 4.58 44.40
C LEU A 141 12.20 4.35 45.06
N SER A 142 11.84 5.17 46.06
CA SER A 142 10.47 5.15 46.60
C SER A 142 9.47 5.70 45.56
N GLN A 143 8.24 5.18 45.56
CA GLN A 143 7.14 5.70 44.73
C GLN A 143 6.98 7.22 44.89
N ARG A 144 7.08 7.73 46.13
CA ARG A 144 6.97 9.17 46.44
C ARG A 144 8.08 9.99 45.77
N THR A 145 9.29 9.46 45.72
CA THR A 145 10.44 10.09 45.03
C THR A 145 10.23 10.11 43.52
N VAL A 146 9.74 9.01 42.93
CA VAL A 146 9.43 8.93 41.50
C VAL A 146 8.35 9.94 41.13
N ASN A 147 7.28 10.06 41.91
CA ASN A 147 6.22 11.04 41.68
C ASN A 147 6.75 12.48 41.73
N LYS A 148 7.56 12.83 42.75
CA LYS A 148 8.20 14.16 42.83
C LYS A 148 9.09 14.45 41.62
N ARG A 149 9.88 13.47 41.17
CA ARG A 149 10.75 13.61 39.99
C ARG A 149 9.94 13.75 38.71
N LYS A 150 8.88 12.95 38.55
CA LYS A 150 7.92 13.04 37.44
C LYS A 150 7.34 14.46 37.34
N ALA A 151 6.84 15.01 38.44
CA ALA A 151 6.31 16.37 38.46
C ALA A 151 7.36 17.42 38.02
N LYS A 152 8.63 17.25 38.44
CA LYS A 152 9.73 18.12 38.02
C LYS A 152 10.02 17.99 36.51
N ILE A 153 10.10 16.77 36.00
CA ILE A 153 10.34 16.48 34.57
C ILE A 153 9.24 17.13 33.72
N PHE A 154 7.97 16.88 34.03
CA PHE A 154 6.86 17.48 33.28
C PHE A 154 6.83 19.00 33.40
N GLY A 155 7.18 19.57 34.55
CA GLY A 155 7.31 21.02 34.71
C GLY A 155 8.40 21.63 33.82
N GLN A 156 9.56 20.98 33.72
CA GLN A 156 10.66 21.41 32.85
C GLN A 156 10.27 21.30 31.37
N LEU A 157 9.70 20.17 30.96
CA LEU A 157 9.23 19.96 29.58
C LEU A 157 8.14 20.95 29.19
N GLN A 158 7.15 21.18 30.07
CA GLN A 158 6.10 22.17 29.82
C GLN A 158 6.64 23.59 29.72
N GLN A 159 7.71 23.93 30.45
CA GLN A 159 8.31 25.27 30.37
C GLN A 159 9.09 25.46 29.07
N ARG A 160 9.79 24.43 28.58
CA ARG A 160 10.51 24.43 27.30
C ARG A 160 9.58 24.50 26.11
N LEU A 161 8.46 23.80 26.17
CA LEU A 161 7.54 23.65 25.05
C LEU A 161 6.42 24.70 25.03
N LYS A 162 6.52 25.79 25.80
CA LYS A 162 5.48 26.83 25.84
C LYS A 162 5.31 27.55 24.51
N ASP A 163 6.40 27.72 23.78
CA ASP A 163 6.47 28.53 22.57
C ASP A 163 6.08 27.75 21.30
N TYR A 164 5.89 26.43 21.43
CA TYR A 164 5.55 25.50 20.34
C TYR A 164 4.09 25.03 20.42
N ARG A 165 3.24 25.79 21.09
CA ARG A 165 1.84 25.46 21.37
C ARG A 165 0.89 26.45 20.70
#